data_AF-A0A4D8S4Y8-F1
#
_entry.id   AF-A0A4D8S4Y8-F1
#
_cell.length_a   1.000
_cell.length_b   1.000
_cell.length_c   1.000
_cell.angle_alpha   90.00
_cell.angle_beta   90.00
_cell.angle_gamma   90.00
#
_symmetry.space_group_name_H-M   'P 1'
#
loop_
_entity.id
_entity.type
_entity.pdbx_description
1 polymer ?
#
loop_
_entity_poly.entity_id
_entity_poly.type
_entity_poly.pdbx_seq_one_letter_code
_entity_poly.pdbx_strand_id
1 'polypeptide(L)'
;MYTGRGLWRGYERVLKYYGVHNLIDSPQKFSVEPCYGVEFPVISLSQVRKRLYPEEGFRKILSNERKVDLAPLFSLLDKIPNIRLGITGSYLVGIEHANSDVDMVIYGCKDAYDFLSTFQGGSPDKEWVAETVRNYSLEIEEVKSLYDVRTRGIYRGMKYSFLFVDDKPHPYCRDVCFPVREVTIQGEIQGDCRSLFYPAVAELYSRDYYEIVSWEGIYSMALFKGGLARVRGLEMNCSGRRVILVGDRRVKGSIRIL
;
A
#
# COMPACT_ATOMS: atom_id res chain seq x y z
N MET A 1 -15.30 -1.13 12.91
CA MET A 1 -16.27 -1.65 13.90
C MET A 1 -17.60 -0.95 13.69
N TYR A 2 -18.72 -1.64 13.84
CA TYR A 2 -20.04 -1.00 13.75
C TYR A 2 -20.40 -0.36 15.10
N THR A 3 -20.57 0.95 15.14
CA THR A 3 -20.95 1.74 16.32
C THR A 3 -22.35 2.35 16.18
N GLY A 4 -22.95 2.27 14.99
CA GLY A 4 -24.21 2.93 14.65
C GLY A 4 -24.08 4.46 14.48
N ARG A 5 -22.85 4.99 14.54
CA ARG A 5 -22.55 6.43 14.42
C ARG A 5 -21.51 6.71 13.33
N GLY A 6 -21.39 7.98 12.95
CA GLY A 6 -20.34 8.45 12.04
C GLY A 6 -20.72 8.41 10.56
N LEU A 7 -19.85 9.03 9.75
CA LEU A 7 -20.06 9.27 8.31
C LEU A 7 -20.11 7.99 7.47
N TRP A 8 -19.50 6.91 7.93
CA TRP A 8 -19.39 5.65 7.20
C TRP A 8 -20.56 4.71 7.52
N ARG A 9 -21.80 5.24 7.47
CA ARG A 9 -23.05 4.48 7.70
C ARG A 9 -23.03 3.64 8.97
N GLY A 10 -22.55 4.22 10.06
CA GLY A 10 -22.48 3.55 11.36
C GLY A 10 -21.21 2.74 11.62
N TYR A 11 -20.24 2.75 10.71
CA TYR A 11 -18.93 2.13 10.91
C TYR A 11 -17.85 3.15 11.31
N GLU A 12 -16.94 2.71 12.17
CA GLU A 12 -15.71 3.41 12.52
C GLU A 12 -14.49 2.58 12.16
N ARG A 13 -13.41 3.24 11.73
CA ARG A 13 -12.15 2.56 11.40
C ARG A 13 -11.51 2.01 12.68
N VAL A 14 -11.00 0.77 12.61
CA VAL A 14 -10.18 0.20 13.71
C VAL A 14 -8.87 0.98 13.81
N LEU A 15 -8.25 1.29 12.67
CA LEU A 15 -7.06 2.12 12.56
C LEU A 15 -7.46 3.46 11.92
N LYS A 16 -7.32 4.55 12.68
CA LYS A 16 -7.61 5.90 12.16
C LYS A 16 -6.52 6.38 11.21
N TYR A 17 -5.27 6.06 11.54
CA TYR A 17 -4.08 6.39 10.77
C TYR A 17 -3.38 5.11 10.36
N TYR A 18 -2.89 5.06 9.11
CA TYR A 18 -2.14 3.94 8.57
C TYR A 18 -0.66 4.01 8.95
N GLY A 19 0.05 2.90 8.82
CA GLY A 19 1.46 2.77 9.16
C GLY A 19 1.67 1.83 10.34
N VAL A 20 2.84 1.18 10.38
CA VAL A 20 3.13 0.09 11.31
C VAL A 20 3.06 0.56 12.76
N HIS A 21 3.49 1.79 13.06
CA HIS A 21 3.39 2.33 14.42
C HIS A 21 1.96 2.53 14.91
N ASN A 22 1.05 2.93 14.03
CA ASN A 22 -0.37 3.05 14.37
C ASN A 22 -1.04 1.68 14.52
N LEU A 23 -0.53 0.66 13.82
CA LEU A 23 -1.01 -0.71 13.93
C LEU A 23 -0.75 -1.30 15.31
N ILE A 24 0.40 -0.97 15.93
CA ILE A 24 0.80 -1.52 17.24
C ILE A 24 -0.22 -1.16 18.33
N ASP A 25 -0.84 0.01 18.24
CA ASP A 25 -1.85 0.49 19.19
C ASP A 25 -3.27 -0.01 18.85
N SER A 26 -3.41 -0.91 17.88
CA SER A 26 -4.68 -1.52 17.50
C SER A 26 -5.27 -2.34 18.67
N PRO A 27 -6.59 -2.28 18.92
CA PRO A 27 -7.25 -3.10 19.94
C PRO A 27 -7.35 -4.59 19.56
N GLN A 28 -6.74 -5.01 18.46
CA GLN A 28 -6.77 -6.39 18.00
C GLN A 28 -5.84 -7.29 18.83
N LYS A 29 -6.13 -8.59 18.84
CA LYS A 29 -5.22 -9.59 19.41
C LYS A 29 -4.00 -9.72 18.52
N PHE A 30 -2.81 -9.77 19.13
CA PHE A 30 -1.56 -10.05 18.43
C PHE A 30 -1.11 -11.49 18.67
N SER A 31 -0.46 -12.08 17.67
CA SER A 31 0.20 -13.38 17.76
C SER A 31 1.56 -13.31 17.10
N VAL A 32 2.54 -14.01 17.68
CA VAL A 32 3.87 -14.16 17.10
C VAL A 32 3.77 -14.93 15.79
N GLU A 33 4.39 -14.40 14.76
CA GLU A 33 4.68 -15.03 13.48
C GLU A 33 6.13 -15.54 13.51
N PRO A 34 6.33 -16.86 13.69
CA PRO A 34 7.66 -17.44 13.92
C PRO A 34 8.64 -17.21 12.77
N CYS A 35 8.17 -17.06 11.53
CA CYS A 35 9.04 -16.92 10.36
C CYS A 35 9.80 -15.58 10.34
N TYR A 36 9.24 -14.56 10.98
CA TYR A 36 9.82 -13.22 11.02
C TYR A 36 10.20 -12.78 12.43
N GLY A 37 9.84 -13.57 13.45
CA GLY A 37 10.10 -13.22 14.85
C GLY A 37 9.38 -11.94 15.30
N VAL A 38 8.25 -11.61 14.69
CA VAL A 38 7.43 -10.42 14.99
C VAL A 38 5.99 -10.82 15.26
N GLU A 39 5.22 -9.95 15.91
CA GLU A 39 3.79 -10.20 16.11
C GLU A 39 2.94 -9.46 15.09
N PHE A 40 1.87 -10.09 14.64
CA PHE A 40 0.86 -9.50 13.77
C PHE A 40 -0.52 -9.52 14.44
N PRO A 41 -1.41 -8.57 14.09
CA PRO A 41 -2.80 -8.65 14.48
C PRO A 41 -3.46 -9.87 13.84
N VAL A 42 -4.20 -10.64 14.62
CA VAL A 42 -4.90 -11.85 14.19
C VAL A 42 -6.39 -11.79 14.52
N ILE A 43 -7.18 -12.43 13.67
CA ILE A 43 -8.61 -12.65 13.88
C ILE A 43 -8.92 -14.12 13.61
N SER A 44 -9.71 -14.77 14.47
CA SER A 44 -10.10 -16.16 14.21
C SER A 44 -11.13 -16.21 13.09
N LEU A 45 -11.12 -17.29 12.29
CA LEU A 45 -12.11 -17.48 11.23
C LEU A 45 -13.55 -17.45 11.77
N SER A 46 -13.78 -17.93 13.00
CA SER A 46 -15.08 -17.85 13.69
C SER A 46 -15.57 -16.42 13.96
N GLN A 47 -14.67 -15.43 14.00
CA GLN A 47 -15.01 -14.02 14.16
C GLN A 47 -15.20 -13.31 12.81
N VAL A 48 -14.84 -13.95 11.69
CA VAL A 48 -15.00 -13.37 10.35
C VAL A 48 -16.43 -13.56 9.88
N ARG A 49 -17.24 -12.50 9.97
CA ARG A 49 -18.64 -12.52 9.49
C ARG A 49 -18.75 -12.62 7.98
N LYS A 50 -17.86 -11.92 7.25
CA LYS A 50 -17.92 -11.80 5.80
C LYS A 50 -16.54 -11.52 5.23
N ARG A 51 -16.16 -12.27 4.20
CA ARG A 51 -15.04 -11.94 3.34
C ARG A 51 -15.54 -11.09 2.18
N LEU A 52 -14.81 -10.04 1.85
CA LEU A 52 -15.09 -9.15 0.72
C LEU A 52 -14.00 -9.32 -0.32
N TYR A 53 -14.40 -9.33 -1.58
CA TYR A 53 -13.51 -9.52 -2.73
C TYR A 53 -13.56 -8.27 -3.61
N PRO A 54 -12.42 -7.59 -3.85
CA PRO A 54 -12.40 -6.38 -4.66
C PRO A 54 -13.02 -6.54 -6.06
N GLU A 55 -12.85 -7.71 -6.67
CA GLU A 55 -13.36 -8.08 -8.00
C GLU A 55 -14.88 -8.17 -7.98
N GLU A 56 -15.47 -8.76 -6.92
CA GLU A 56 -16.92 -8.77 -6.74
C GLU A 56 -17.48 -7.36 -6.51
N GLY A 57 -16.74 -6.53 -5.76
CA GLY A 57 -17.09 -5.13 -5.55
C GLY A 57 -17.16 -4.37 -6.86
N PHE A 58 -16.13 -4.54 -7.70
CA PHE A 58 -16.03 -3.90 -9.01
C PHE A 58 -17.16 -4.38 -9.95
N ARG A 59 -17.40 -5.69 -10.02
CA ARG A 59 -18.50 -6.27 -10.81
C ARG A 59 -19.86 -5.68 -10.44
N LYS A 60 -20.13 -5.50 -9.14
CA LYS A 60 -21.39 -4.92 -8.64
C LYS A 60 -21.59 -3.45 -9.02
N ILE A 61 -20.50 -2.71 -9.23
CA ILE A 61 -20.59 -1.34 -9.72
C ILE A 61 -20.85 -1.34 -11.22
N LEU A 62 -20.14 -2.18 -11.98
CA LEU A 62 -20.36 -2.33 -13.42
C LEU A 62 -21.79 -2.80 -13.76
N SER A 63 -22.37 -3.71 -12.96
CA SER A 63 -23.76 -4.16 -13.13
C SER A 63 -24.81 -3.16 -12.62
N ASN A 64 -24.38 -1.98 -12.14
CA ASN A 64 -25.22 -0.95 -11.54
C ASN A 64 -26.07 -1.42 -10.34
N GLU A 65 -25.67 -2.53 -9.69
CA GLU A 65 -26.33 -3.03 -8.47
C GLU A 65 -26.19 -2.02 -7.31
N ARG A 66 -25.13 -1.19 -7.31
CA ARG A 66 -24.85 -0.19 -6.27
C ARG A 66 -25.34 1.24 -6.56
N LYS A 67 -25.84 1.53 -7.77
CA LYS A 67 -26.27 2.88 -8.18
C LYS A 67 -25.24 3.98 -7.91
N VAL A 68 -23.97 3.72 -8.25
CA VAL A 68 -22.86 4.69 -8.14
C VAL A 68 -22.34 4.97 -9.55
N ASP A 69 -22.22 6.24 -9.92
CA ASP A 69 -21.59 6.65 -11.17
C ASP A 69 -20.08 6.87 -10.99
N LEU A 70 -19.29 5.88 -11.41
CA LEU A 70 -17.83 5.94 -11.49
C LEU A 70 -17.33 5.94 -12.94
N ALA A 71 -18.22 6.17 -13.92
CA ALA A 71 -17.90 6.11 -15.34
C ALA A 71 -16.67 6.97 -15.73
N PRO A 72 -16.47 8.18 -15.18
CA PRO A 72 -15.30 8.97 -15.53
C PRO A 72 -13.97 8.32 -15.13
N LEU A 73 -13.92 7.55 -14.04
CA LEU A 73 -12.70 6.82 -13.65
C LEU A 73 -12.54 5.54 -14.48
N PHE A 74 -13.63 4.87 -14.83
CA PHE A 74 -13.55 3.65 -15.64
C PHE A 74 -13.00 3.88 -17.04
N SER A 75 -13.25 5.04 -17.64
CA SER A 75 -12.60 5.41 -18.92
C SER A 75 -11.07 5.44 -18.87
N LEU A 76 -10.47 5.54 -17.68
CA LEU A 76 -9.01 5.48 -17.50
C LEU A 76 -8.48 4.04 -17.56
N LEU A 77 -9.36 3.06 -17.41
CA LEU A 77 -9.04 1.65 -17.26
C LEU A 77 -9.48 0.81 -18.47
N ASP A 78 -9.98 1.43 -19.54
CA ASP A 78 -10.51 0.74 -20.73
C ASP A 78 -9.51 -0.22 -21.39
N LYS A 79 -8.21 0.00 -21.18
CA LYS A 79 -7.13 -0.86 -21.71
C LYS A 79 -6.80 -2.06 -20.80
N ILE A 80 -7.33 -2.10 -19.59
CA ILE A 80 -7.10 -3.16 -18.62
C ILE A 80 -8.32 -4.08 -18.61
N PRO A 81 -8.14 -5.40 -18.81
CA PRO A 81 -9.26 -6.33 -18.74
C PRO A 81 -9.98 -6.25 -17.39
N ASN A 82 -11.32 -6.23 -17.39
CA ASN A 82 -12.12 -6.16 -16.15
C ASN A 82 -11.77 -7.25 -15.11
N ILE A 83 -11.29 -8.41 -15.54
CA ILE A 83 -10.84 -9.50 -14.66
C ILE A 83 -9.56 -9.16 -13.85
N ARG A 84 -8.84 -8.12 -14.27
CA ARG A 84 -7.64 -7.58 -13.62
C ARG A 84 -7.95 -6.37 -12.75
N LEU A 85 -9.23 -6.03 -12.57
CA LEU A 85 -9.68 -4.85 -11.84
C LEU A 85 -10.48 -5.24 -10.61
N GLY A 86 -10.30 -4.46 -9.55
CA GLY A 86 -11.08 -4.52 -8.32
C GLY A 86 -11.37 -3.14 -7.78
N ILE A 87 -12.29 -3.07 -6.81
CA ILE A 87 -12.51 -1.87 -6.00
C ILE A 87 -12.41 -2.26 -4.52
N THR A 88 -11.78 -1.41 -3.71
CA THR A 88 -11.59 -1.64 -2.28
C THR A 88 -12.20 -0.49 -1.45
N GLY A 89 -11.80 -0.38 -0.20
CA GLY A 89 -12.19 0.73 0.67
C GLY A 89 -13.69 0.82 0.90
N SER A 90 -14.18 2.05 0.96
CA SER A 90 -15.57 2.34 1.33
C SER A 90 -16.58 1.78 0.31
N TYR A 91 -16.25 1.84 -0.98
CA TYR A 91 -17.08 1.31 -2.06
C TYR A 91 -17.13 -0.22 -2.09
N LEU A 92 -16.09 -0.93 -1.64
CA LEU A 92 -16.19 -2.39 -1.50
C LEU A 92 -17.15 -2.78 -0.37
N VAL A 93 -17.13 -2.05 0.73
CA VAL A 93 -17.97 -2.34 1.90
C VAL A 93 -19.40 -1.84 1.73
N GLY A 94 -19.62 -0.77 0.95
CA GLY A 94 -20.94 -0.13 0.80
C GLY A 94 -21.23 0.93 1.85
N ILE A 95 -20.19 1.61 2.30
CA ILE A 95 -20.23 2.63 3.36
C ILE A 95 -19.71 3.99 2.87
N GLU A 96 -19.54 4.14 1.57
CA GLU A 96 -19.14 5.38 0.92
C GLU A 96 -20.09 6.55 1.22
N HIS A 97 -19.51 7.75 1.20
CA HIS A 97 -20.18 9.04 1.29
C HIS A 97 -19.60 10.01 0.25
N ALA A 98 -20.15 11.22 0.15
CA ALA A 98 -19.82 12.17 -0.92
C ALA A 98 -18.33 12.54 -1.06
N ASN A 99 -17.54 12.43 0.02
CA ASN A 99 -16.10 12.75 0.00
C ASN A 99 -15.23 11.49 0.04
N SER A 100 -15.79 10.31 -0.23
CA SER A 100 -15.04 9.07 -0.25
C SER A 100 -14.16 8.98 -1.49
N ASP A 101 -12.89 8.65 -1.27
CA ASP A 101 -11.97 8.23 -2.33
C ASP A 101 -12.49 6.97 -3.02
N VAL A 102 -12.25 6.88 -4.32
CA VAL A 102 -12.45 5.67 -5.11
C VAL A 102 -11.14 4.90 -5.12
N ASP A 103 -11.08 3.84 -4.31
CA ASP A 103 -9.89 3.00 -4.19
C ASP A 103 -9.96 1.82 -5.17
N MET A 104 -9.20 1.90 -6.25
CA MET A 104 -9.14 0.91 -7.32
C MET A 104 -7.98 -0.05 -7.12
N VAL A 105 -8.16 -1.30 -7.52
CA VAL A 105 -7.16 -2.36 -7.46
C VAL A 105 -6.84 -2.82 -8.88
N ILE A 106 -5.55 -2.94 -9.19
CA ILE A 106 -5.05 -3.47 -10.46
C ILE A 106 -4.17 -4.70 -10.15
N TYR A 107 -4.55 -5.85 -10.70
CA TYR A 107 -3.88 -7.12 -10.46
C TYR A 107 -2.84 -7.43 -11.54
N GLY A 108 -1.64 -7.80 -11.10
CA GLY A 108 -0.60 -8.33 -11.98
C GLY A 108 0.40 -7.28 -12.48
N CYS A 109 1.64 -7.73 -12.66
CA CYS A 109 2.78 -6.90 -13.02
C CYS A 109 2.60 -6.22 -14.39
N LYS A 110 2.14 -6.96 -15.40
CA LYS A 110 1.92 -6.42 -16.76
C LYS A 110 0.92 -5.27 -16.75
N ASP A 111 -0.25 -5.48 -16.14
CA ASP A 111 -1.33 -4.49 -16.12
C ASP A 111 -0.95 -3.26 -15.27
N ALA A 112 -0.14 -3.43 -14.22
CA ALA A 112 0.44 -2.31 -13.48
C ALA A 112 1.37 -1.44 -14.34
N TYR A 113 2.27 -2.04 -15.13
CA TYR A 113 3.14 -1.31 -16.06
C TYR A 113 2.35 -0.62 -17.19
N ASP A 114 1.40 -1.34 -17.81
CA ASP A 114 0.56 -0.79 -18.87
C ASP A 114 -0.25 0.41 -18.35
N PHE A 115 -0.78 0.33 -17.13
CA PHE A 115 -1.43 1.44 -16.48
C PHE A 115 -0.49 2.63 -16.26
N LEU A 116 0.65 2.42 -15.60
CA LEU A 116 1.59 3.49 -15.24
C LEU A 116 2.27 4.16 -16.44
N SER A 117 2.33 3.47 -17.59
CA SER A 117 2.87 4.01 -18.84
C SER A 117 1.84 4.82 -19.64
N THR A 118 0.55 4.59 -19.43
CA THR A 118 -0.52 5.24 -20.19
C THR A 118 -1.23 6.34 -19.41
N PHE A 119 -1.49 6.10 -18.12
CA PHE A 119 -2.18 7.07 -17.27
C PHE A 119 -1.22 8.17 -16.80
N GLN A 120 -1.57 9.42 -17.08
CA GLN A 120 -0.77 10.60 -16.72
C GLN A 120 -1.14 11.20 -15.35
N GLY A 121 -2.20 10.70 -14.71
CA GLY A 121 -2.72 11.28 -13.48
C GLY A 121 -3.76 12.39 -13.70
N GLY A 122 -4.46 12.74 -12.63
CA GLY A 122 -5.31 13.92 -12.50
C GLY A 122 -4.58 15.05 -11.77
N SER A 123 -5.33 15.88 -11.04
CA SER A 123 -4.74 16.93 -10.21
C SER A 123 -4.26 16.39 -8.85
N PRO A 124 -3.26 17.02 -8.20
CA PRO A 124 -2.75 16.57 -6.92
C PRO A 124 -3.77 16.67 -5.78
N ASP A 125 -3.81 15.65 -4.91
CA ASP A 125 -4.53 15.64 -3.65
C ASP A 125 -3.67 16.27 -2.54
N LYS A 126 -3.86 17.56 -2.29
CA LYS A 126 -3.11 18.31 -1.27
C LYS A 126 -3.41 17.83 0.16
N GLU A 127 -4.60 17.29 0.41
CA GLU A 127 -4.98 16.79 1.73
C GLU A 127 -4.14 15.56 2.09
N TRP A 128 -3.92 14.67 1.13
CA TRP A 128 -3.05 13.51 1.32
C TRP A 128 -1.62 13.90 1.70
N VAL A 129 -1.05 14.94 1.06
CA VAL A 129 0.30 15.43 1.39
C VAL A 129 0.35 15.91 2.84
N ALA A 130 -0.62 16.72 3.26
CA ALA A 130 -0.69 17.24 4.62
C ALA A 130 -0.91 16.12 5.66
N GLU A 131 -1.75 15.14 5.36
CA GLU A 131 -1.96 13.96 6.21
C GLU A 131 -0.70 13.10 6.32
N THR A 132 0.00 12.88 5.21
CA THR A 132 1.21 12.05 5.19
C THR A 132 2.35 12.70 5.97
N VAL A 133 2.54 14.02 5.84
CA VAL A 133 3.50 14.78 6.67
C VAL A 133 3.22 14.55 8.16
N ARG A 134 1.95 14.65 8.59
CA ARG A 134 1.57 14.45 10.00
C ARG A 134 1.76 13.00 10.45
N ASN A 135 1.26 12.04 9.67
CA ASN A 135 1.27 10.62 10.02
C ASN A 135 2.69 10.04 10.07
N TYR A 136 3.55 10.48 9.16
CA TYR A 136 4.91 9.96 9.03
C TYR A 136 5.99 10.84 9.67
N SER A 137 5.64 12.06 10.08
CA SER A 137 6.61 13.02 10.63
C SER A 137 7.78 13.25 9.67
N LEU A 138 7.48 13.33 8.37
CA LEU A 138 8.44 13.57 7.29
C LEU A 138 8.38 15.03 6.85
N GLU A 139 9.48 15.52 6.29
CA GLU A 139 9.50 16.86 5.72
C GLU A 139 8.58 16.95 4.49
N ILE A 140 8.00 18.13 4.26
CA ILE A 140 7.04 18.32 3.16
C ILE A 140 7.65 17.99 1.79
N GLU A 141 8.92 18.32 1.58
CA GLU A 141 9.63 18.03 0.34
C GLU A 141 9.90 16.52 0.17
N GLU A 142 10.13 15.79 1.27
CA GLU A 142 10.23 14.33 1.24
C GLU A 142 8.89 13.72 0.83
N VAL A 143 7.78 14.15 1.44
CA VAL A 143 6.44 13.65 1.09
C VAL A 143 6.06 13.96 -0.36
N LYS A 144 6.38 15.17 -0.85
CA LYS A 144 6.18 15.52 -2.26
C LYS A 144 6.97 14.62 -3.20
N SER A 145 8.18 14.22 -2.83
CA SER A 145 9.01 13.30 -3.63
C SER A 145 8.41 11.89 -3.75
N LEU A 146 7.65 11.47 -2.73
CA LEU A 146 6.93 10.19 -2.71
C LEU A 146 5.59 10.22 -3.45
N TYR A 147 5.02 11.42 -3.66
CA TYR A 147 3.72 11.57 -4.31
C TYR A 147 3.79 11.24 -5.80
N ASP A 148 2.85 10.43 -6.28
CA ASP A 148 2.68 10.18 -7.71
C ASP A 148 1.22 10.38 -8.12
N VAL A 149 0.98 11.36 -8.99
CA VAL A 149 -0.36 11.66 -9.52
C VAL A 149 -0.97 10.46 -10.23
N ARG A 150 -0.19 9.52 -10.74
CA ARG A 150 -0.71 8.34 -11.45
C ARG A 150 -1.34 7.34 -10.50
N THR A 151 -0.93 7.30 -9.23
CA THR A 151 -1.47 6.37 -8.23
C THR A 151 -2.45 7.04 -7.27
N ARG A 152 -2.44 8.36 -7.15
CA ARG A 152 -3.38 9.10 -6.31
C ARG A 152 -3.61 10.50 -6.84
N GLY A 153 -4.85 10.98 -6.78
CA GLY A 153 -5.16 12.36 -7.17
C GLY A 153 -6.65 12.60 -7.28
N ILE A 154 -6.99 13.68 -7.97
CA ILE A 154 -8.36 14.08 -8.24
C ILE A 154 -8.57 14.06 -9.75
N TYR A 155 -9.54 13.27 -10.22
CA TYR A 155 -9.92 13.22 -11.62
C TYR A 155 -11.40 13.61 -11.75
N ARG A 156 -11.66 14.70 -12.48
CA ARG A 156 -13.02 15.24 -12.70
C ARG A 156 -13.83 15.39 -11.39
N GLY A 157 -13.17 15.90 -10.35
CA GLY A 157 -13.79 16.13 -9.03
C GLY A 157 -13.84 14.90 -8.12
N MET A 158 -13.45 13.72 -8.58
CA MET A 158 -13.38 12.50 -7.75
C MET A 158 -11.97 12.23 -7.28
N LYS A 159 -11.79 12.03 -5.98
CA LYS A 159 -10.53 11.50 -5.43
C LYS A 159 -10.40 10.03 -5.81
N TYR A 160 -9.22 9.64 -6.28
CA TYR A 160 -8.91 8.25 -6.58
C TYR A 160 -7.61 7.82 -5.93
N SER A 161 -7.52 6.51 -5.68
CA SER A 161 -6.26 5.83 -5.43
C SER A 161 -6.19 4.54 -6.24
N PHE A 162 -5.01 4.21 -6.77
CA PHE A 162 -4.74 2.94 -7.46
C PHE A 162 -3.75 2.13 -6.63
N LEU A 163 -4.16 0.94 -6.26
CA LEU A 163 -3.33 -0.05 -5.58
C LEU A 163 -3.00 -1.18 -6.55
N PHE A 164 -1.75 -1.63 -6.52
CA PHE A 164 -1.30 -2.76 -7.32
C PHE A 164 -1.18 -3.99 -6.44
N VAL A 165 -1.58 -5.15 -6.97
CA VAL A 165 -1.57 -6.41 -6.23
C VAL A 165 -0.90 -7.50 -7.07
N ASP A 166 -0.02 -8.27 -6.44
CA ASP A 166 0.53 -9.47 -7.07
C ASP A 166 -0.61 -10.48 -7.29
N ASP A 167 -0.76 -10.95 -8.52
CA ASP A 167 -1.76 -11.96 -8.88
C ASP A 167 -1.29 -13.39 -8.57
N LYS A 168 -0.09 -13.53 -8.00
CA LYS A 168 0.50 -14.81 -7.62
C LYS A 168 0.54 -14.96 -6.10
N PRO A 169 0.19 -16.15 -5.57
CA PRO A 169 0.34 -16.42 -4.16
C PRO A 169 1.83 -16.48 -3.79
N HIS A 170 2.20 -15.83 -2.69
CA HIS A 170 3.52 -16.00 -2.09
C HIS A 170 3.51 -17.18 -1.13
N PRO A 171 4.56 -18.02 -1.14
CA PRO A 171 4.69 -19.10 -0.17
C PRO A 171 4.83 -18.51 1.24
N TYR A 172 4.04 -19.02 2.16
CA TYR A 172 4.17 -18.71 3.58
C TYR A 172 5.54 -19.17 4.08
N CYS A 173 6.20 -18.34 4.90
CA CYS A 173 7.46 -18.70 5.54
C CYS A 173 8.59 -19.11 4.58
N ARG A 174 8.74 -18.42 3.44
CA ARG A 174 9.80 -18.73 2.47
C ARG A 174 11.20 -18.70 3.12
N ASP A 175 11.42 -17.72 3.99
CA ASP A 175 12.68 -17.49 4.69
C ASP A 175 12.41 -17.20 6.17
N VAL A 176 13.30 -17.71 7.02
CA VAL A 176 13.36 -17.31 8.43
C VAL A 176 14.36 -16.18 8.56
N CYS A 177 13.90 -15.03 9.05
CA CYS A 177 14.69 -13.81 9.13
C CYS A 177 14.99 -13.43 10.58
N PHE A 178 16.24 -13.03 10.86
CA PHE A 178 16.66 -12.56 12.18
C PHE A 178 17.17 -11.13 12.13
N PRO A 179 16.79 -10.28 13.11
CA PRO A 179 17.26 -8.90 13.18
C PRO A 179 18.76 -8.85 13.49
N VAL A 180 19.47 -7.97 12.80
CA VAL A 180 20.90 -7.74 13.01
C VAL A 180 21.10 -6.41 13.74
N ARG A 181 20.72 -5.29 13.10
CA ARG A 181 20.92 -3.93 13.63
C ARG A 181 20.18 -2.89 12.80
N GLU A 182 20.01 -1.69 13.35
CA GLU A 182 19.60 -0.53 12.55
C GLU A 182 20.73 -0.12 11.59
N VAL A 183 20.38 0.19 10.34
CA VAL A 183 21.31 0.65 9.31
C VAL A 183 20.77 1.87 8.57
N THR A 184 21.68 2.70 8.06
CA THR A 184 21.41 3.72 7.05
C THR A 184 22.40 3.55 5.92
N ILE A 185 21.92 3.14 4.75
CA ILE A 185 22.74 2.82 3.58
C ILE A 185 22.39 3.78 2.46
N GLN A 186 23.40 4.31 1.79
CA GLN A 186 23.23 5.06 0.54
C GLN A 186 23.64 4.15 -0.62
N GLY A 187 22.82 4.10 -1.66
CA GLY A 187 23.04 3.24 -2.82
C GLY A 187 22.03 3.50 -3.92
N GLU A 188 22.16 2.77 -5.02
CA GLU A 188 21.25 2.84 -6.16
C GLU A 188 20.15 1.80 -6.00
N ILE A 189 18.90 2.27 -6.00
CA ILE A 189 17.72 1.41 -5.96
C ILE A 189 17.37 0.98 -7.38
N GLN A 190 17.22 -0.33 -7.57
CA GLN A 190 16.62 -0.90 -8.77
C GLN A 190 15.25 -1.47 -8.42
N GLY A 191 14.22 -0.83 -8.96
CA GLY A 191 12.83 -1.20 -8.77
C GLY A 191 12.27 -2.00 -9.94
N ASP A 192 11.30 -2.85 -9.64
CA ASP A 192 10.41 -3.46 -10.62
C ASP A 192 8.97 -3.48 -10.08
N CYS A 193 8.06 -4.20 -10.73
CA CYS A 193 6.67 -4.26 -10.28
C CYS A 193 6.48 -4.81 -8.86
N ARG A 194 7.44 -5.56 -8.30
CA ARG A 194 7.41 -5.98 -6.88
C ARG A 194 7.47 -4.77 -5.94
N SER A 195 8.05 -3.65 -6.37
CA SER A 195 8.05 -2.39 -5.63
C SER A 195 6.66 -1.76 -5.53
N LEU A 196 5.72 -2.15 -6.39
CA LEU A 196 4.35 -1.62 -6.39
C LEU A 196 3.39 -2.45 -5.52
N PHE A 197 3.76 -3.67 -5.19
CA PHE A 197 2.94 -4.60 -4.41
C PHE A 197 3.16 -4.39 -2.91
N TYR A 198 2.33 -5.04 -2.09
CA TYR A 198 2.46 -5.01 -0.64
C TYR A 198 2.89 -6.38 -0.07
N PRO A 199 4.00 -6.45 0.69
CA PRO A 199 4.98 -5.39 0.92
C PRO A 199 5.76 -5.03 -0.36
N ALA A 200 6.26 -3.80 -0.43
CA ALA A 200 7.04 -3.34 -1.58
C ALA A 200 8.47 -3.89 -1.49
N VAL A 201 8.97 -4.47 -2.57
CA VAL A 201 10.31 -5.07 -2.63
C VAL A 201 11.14 -4.44 -3.74
N ALA A 202 12.38 -4.06 -3.43
CA ALA A 202 13.34 -3.52 -4.40
C ALA A 202 14.77 -3.97 -4.08
N GLU A 203 15.69 -3.73 -4.99
CA GLU A 203 17.11 -4.05 -4.83
C GLU A 203 17.91 -2.80 -4.55
N LEU A 204 18.91 -2.87 -3.67
CA LEU A 204 19.81 -1.77 -3.33
C LEU A 204 21.26 -2.17 -3.58
N TYR A 205 21.87 -1.48 -4.54
CA TYR A 205 23.27 -1.64 -4.90
C TYR A 205 24.10 -0.55 -4.23
N SER A 206 24.93 -0.94 -3.26
CA SER A 206 25.86 -0.06 -2.55
C SER A 206 27.27 -0.66 -2.58
N ARG A 207 28.05 -0.51 -1.50
CA ARG A 207 29.24 -1.35 -1.29
C ARG A 207 28.86 -2.84 -1.23
N ASP A 208 27.72 -3.14 -0.62
CA ASP A 208 27.13 -4.47 -0.58
C ASP A 208 25.74 -4.46 -1.25
N TYR A 209 25.27 -5.64 -1.63
CA TYR A 209 23.91 -5.85 -2.11
C TYR A 209 22.94 -6.05 -0.94
N TYR A 210 21.78 -5.40 -1.01
CA TYR A 210 20.66 -5.60 -0.10
C TYR A 210 19.34 -5.71 -0.87
N GLU A 211 18.41 -6.50 -0.34
CA GLU A 211 17.00 -6.42 -0.70
C GLU A 211 16.31 -5.41 0.25
N ILE A 212 15.53 -4.48 -0.28
CA ILE A 212 14.68 -3.60 0.52
C ILE A 212 13.30 -4.24 0.59
N VAL A 213 12.75 -4.39 1.79
CA VAL A 213 11.35 -4.79 2.01
C VAL A 213 10.65 -3.70 2.82
N SER A 214 9.66 -3.03 2.21
CA SER A 214 8.89 -1.96 2.84
C SER A 214 7.46 -2.39 3.13
N TRP A 215 7.11 -2.39 4.41
CA TRP A 215 5.72 -2.51 4.89
C TRP A 215 5.00 -1.17 4.96
N GLU A 216 5.67 -0.09 4.55
CA GLU A 216 5.11 1.25 4.42
C GLU A 216 4.84 1.55 2.95
N GLY A 217 3.55 1.49 2.56
CA GLY A 217 3.12 1.64 1.17
C GLY A 217 3.43 3.00 0.55
N ILE A 218 3.71 4.03 1.36
CA ILE A 218 4.09 5.37 0.88
C ILE A 218 5.40 5.38 0.07
N TYR A 219 6.25 4.37 0.24
CA TYR A 219 7.53 4.28 -0.48
C TYR A 219 7.45 3.50 -1.80
N SER A 220 6.32 2.85 -2.10
CA SER A 220 6.17 1.93 -3.24
C SER A 220 6.57 2.58 -4.57
N MET A 221 6.07 3.80 -4.84
CA MET A 221 6.40 4.51 -6.09
C MET A 221 7.85 5.00 -6.15
N ALA A 222 8.44 5.36 -5.00
CA ALA A 222 9.86 5.74 -4.95
C ALA A 222 10.76 4.53 -5.21
N LEU A 223 10.43 3.38 -4.59
CA LEU A 223 11.10 2.11 -4.83
C LEU A 223 10.95 1.64 -6.28
N PHE A 224 9.78 1.83 -6.89
CA PHE A 224 9.52 1.46 -8.28
C PHE A 224 10.32 2.31 -9.26
N LYS A 225 10.37 3.64 -9.05
CA LYS A 225 11.15 4.56 -9.88
C LYS A 225 12.66 4.29 -9.75
N GLY A 226 13.10 3.87 -8.57
CA GLY A 226 14.50 3.60 -8.28
C GLY A 226 15.36 4.88 -8.28
N GLY A 227 16.65 4.69 -8.49
CA GLY A 227 17.66 5.75 -8.51
C GLY A 227 18.47 5.85 -7.22
N LEU A 228 19.33 6.86 -7.14
CA LEU A 228 20.18 7.08 -5.98
C LEU A 228 19.33 7.45 -4.76
N ALA A 229 19.52 6.74 -3.66
CA ALA A 229 18.72 6.93 -2.46
C ALA A 229 19.51 6.68 -1.18
N ARG A 230 18.99 7.22 -0.08
CA ARG A 230 19.37 6.87 1.29
C ARG A 230 18.23 6.08 1.92
N VAL A 231 18.54 4.86 2.36
CA VAL A 231 17.59 3.93 2.97
C VAL A 231 17.98 3.69 4.41
N ARG A 232 17.08 4.02 5.34
CA ARG A 232 17.19 3.70 6.77
C ARG A 232 16.20 2.60 7.11
N GLY A 233 16.63 1.60 7.87
CA GLY A 233 15.78 0.51 8.28
C GLY A 233 16.48 -0.46 9.22
N LEU A 234 15.81 -1.59 9.49
CA LEU A 234 16.37 -2.69 10.26
C LEU A 234 17.00 -3.70 9.30
N GLU A 235 18.31 -3.92 9.42
CA GLU A 235 19.00 -5.00 8.71
C GLU A 235 18.58 -6.35 9.30
N MET A 236 18.14 -7.26 8.43
CA MET A 236 17.76 -8.63 8.72
C MET A 236 18.67 -9.58 7.94
N ASN A 237 19.01 -10.71 8.55
CA ASN A 237 19.61 -11.85 7.86
C ASN A 237 18.51 -12.89 7.60
N CYS A 238 18.19 -13.11 6.33
CA CYS A 238 17.18 -14.04 5.86
C CYS A 238 17.87 -15.15 5.06
N SER A 239 18.21 -16.26 5.71
CA SER A 239 18.88 -17.40 5.05
C SER A 239 20.17 -17.01 4.30
N GLY A 240 20.96 -16.08 4.84
CA GLY A 240 22.19 -15.55 4.22
C GLY A 240 21.98 -14.34 3.30
N ARG A 241 20.74 -13.97 2.99
CA ARG A 241 20.40 -12.73 2.28
C ARG A 241 20.33 -11.57 3.26
N ARG A 242 20.87 -10.42 2.86
CA ARG A 242 20.81 -9.17 3.65
C ARG A 242 19.59 -8.37 3.19
N VAL A 243 18.67 -8.15 4.12
CA VAL A 243 17.42 -7.44 3.86
C VAL A 243 17.35 -6.18 4.73
N ILE A 244 17.00 -5.04 4.16
CA ILE A 244 16.68 -3.83 4.92
C ILE A 244 15.16 -3.72 5.01
N LEU A 245 14.64 -3.89 6.23
CA LEU A 245 13.22 -3.76 6.54
C LEU A 245 12.88 -2.30 6.83
N VAL A 246 11.91 -1.75 6.09
CA VAL A 246 11.30 -0.43 6.33
C VAL A 246 9.88 -0.65 6.85
N GLY A 247 9.53 0.00 7.96
CA GLY A 247 8.29 -0.27 8.71
C GLY A 247 8.42 -1.40 9.74
N ASP A 248 9.51 -1.47 10.51
CA ASP A 248 9.60 -2.36 11.68
C ASP A 248 9.03 -1.66 12.94
N ARG A 249 8.56 -2.45 13.90
CA ARG A 249 8.04 -1.91 15.19
C ARG A 249 9.10 -1.13 15.98
N ARG A 250 10.38 -1.51 15.88
CA ARG A 250 11.51 -0.88 16.56
C ARG A 250 12.13 0.23 15.72
N VAL A 251 12.16 0.04 14.40
CA VAL A 251 12.77 0.98 13.45
C VAL A 251 11.74 1.33 12.38
N LYS A 252 11.18 2.54 12.46
CA LYS A 252 10.26 3.09 11.44
C LYS A 252 10.83 2.96 10.03
N GLY A 253 12.11 3.26 9.90
CA GLY A 253 12.81 3.33 8.63
C GLY A 253 12.35 4.52 7.78
N SER A 254 13.09 4.78 6.71
CA SER A 254 12.73 5.77 5.70
C SER A 254 13.50 5.52 4.40
N ILE A 255 12.91 5.93 3.28
CA ILE A 255 13.56 5.95 1.98
C ILE A 255 13.51 7.38 1.46
N ARG A 256 14.68 7.94 1.15
CA ARG A 256 14.83 9.28 0.59
C ARG A 256 15.62 9.21 -0.71
N ILE A 257 14.97 9.57 -1.81
CA ILE A 257 15.64 9.74 -3.11
C ILE A 257 16.56 10.97 -3.04
N LEU A 258 17.75 10.87 -3.63
CA LEU A 258 18.81 11.88 -3.59
C LEU A 258 18.96 12.65 -4.90
#